data_AF-A0A0G1N468-F1
#
_entry.id   AF-A0A0G1N468-F1
#
_cell.length_a   1.000
_cell.length_b   1.000
_cell.length_c   1.000
_cell.angle_alpha   90.00
_cell.angle_beta   90.00
_cell.angle_gamma   90.00
#
_symmetry.space_group_name_H-M   'P 1'
#
loop_
_entity.id
_entity.type
_entity.pdbx_description
1 polymer ?
#
loop_
_entity_poly.entity_id
_entity_poly.type
_entity_poly.pdbx_seq_one_letter_code
_entity_poly.pdbx_strand_id
1 'polypeptide(L)'
;MMEHVLLMKAGPYCGYSLDEIIKIKQKEEEKIGKFFWGYGGVFCRPDLINAFVSSARQKKKKVFVLFVETKSSYETTEQGRFLNFSKNKIDWESLSEKVLLVGNTKKPHFAICGKNLKKTKTEIDLSQYQVFLKSGMFSELNKSLADYFKYRVDKACGIYSPEKTLKNKIVRISYVCELTEPCCVYVK
;
A
#
# COMPACT_ATOMS: atom_id res chain seq x y z
N MET A 1 10.68 -15.79 -1.25
CA MET A 1 9.21 -15.88 -1.47
C MET A 1 8.54 -14.69 -0.78
N MET A 2 7.63 -13.98 -1.44
CA MET A 2 6.92 -12.83 -0.87
C MET A 2 5.74 -13.30 -0.04
N GLU A 3 5.98 -13.60 1.24
CA GLU A 3 4.96 -14.20 2.13
C GLU A 3 3.91 -13.21 2.60
N HIS A 4 4.32 -11.97 2.93
CA HIS A 4 3.40 -10.90 3.34
C HIS A 4 3.41 -9.81 2.28
N VAL A 5 2.26 -9.61 1.64
CA VAL A 5 2.11 -8.64 0.55
C VAL A 5 1.03 -7.61 0.87
N LEU A 6 1.32 -6.34 0.62
CA LEU A 6 0.31 -5.29 0.50
C LEU A 6 0.09 -5.04 -0.98
N LEU A 7 -1.04 -5.47 -1.51
CA LEU A 7 -1.41 -5.24 -2.90
C LEU A 7 -2.07 -3.87 -3.03
N MET A 8 -1.66 -3.05 -3.99
CA MET A 8 -2.23 -1.73 -4.24
C MET A 8 -2.47 -1.53 -5.74
N LYS A 9 -3.65 -1.06 -6.12
CA LYS A 9 -3.88 -0.52 -7.48
C LYS A 9 -3.24 0.86 -7.55
N ALA A 10 -2.40 1.09 -8.56
CA ALA A 10 -1.71 2.35 -8.77
C ALA A 10 -1.95 2.86 -10.19
N GLY A 11 -2.24 4.15 -10.31
CA GLY A 11 -2.47 4.82 -11.58
C GLY A 11 -2.19 6.30 -11.45
N PRO A 12 -2.49 7.09 -12.49
CA PRO A 12 -2.40 8.55 -12.42
C PRO A 12 -3.18 9.10 -11.22
N TYR A 13 -2.62 10.11 -10.56
CA TYR A 13 -3.21 10.73 -9.38
C TYR A 13 -2.73 12.17 -9.21
N CYS A 14 -3.64 13.07 -8.86
CA CYS A 14 -3.33 14.48 -8.57
C CYS A 14 -2.52 15.20 -9.67
N GLY A 15 -2.87 14.97 -10.95
CA GLY A 15 -2.19 15.59 -12.09
C GLY A 15 -0.86 14.94 -12.50
N TYR A 16 -0.41 13.89 -11.80
CA TYR A 16 0.79 13.13 -12.15
C TYR A 16 0.42 11.80 -12.78
N SER A 17 1.13 11.43 -13.85
CA SER A 17 1.13 10.06 -14.37
C SER A 17 1.76 9.10 -13.37
N LEU A 18 1.50 7.79 -13.51
CA LEU A 18 2.13 6.78 -12.65
C LEU A 18 3.66 6.84 -12.75
N ASP A 19 4.22 7.02 -13.94
CA ASP A 19 5.68 7.10 -14.14
C ASP A 19 6.29 8.33 -13.47
N GLU A 20 5.60 9.48 -13.48
CA GLU A 20 6.03 10.66 -12.73
C GLU A 20 5.97 10.43 -11.23
N ILE A 21 4.89 9.83 -10.72
CA ILE A 21 4.77 9.45 -9.31
C ILE A 21 5.96 8.57 -8.91
N ILE A 22 6.26 7.53 -9.68
CA ILE A 22 7.38 6.62 -9.39
C ILE A 22 8.72 7.39 -9.36
N LYS A 23 8.99 8.26 -10.34
CA LYS A 23 10.20 9.09 -10.35
C LYS A 23 10.29 10.00 -9.13
N ILE A 24 9.18 10.61 -8.71
CA ILE A 24 9.11 11.44 -7.51
C ILE A 24 9.43 10.60 -6.27
N LYS A 25 8.80 9.42 -6.12
CA LYS A 25 9.03 8.53 -4.97
C LYS A 25 10.46 7.98 -4.91
N GLN A 26 11.06 7.67 -6.04
CA GLN A 26 12.47 7.30 -6.07
C GLN A 26 13.40 8.45 -5.65
N LYS A 27 13.09 9.70 -6.04
CA LYS A 27 13.83 10.88 -5.58
C LYS A 27 13.63 11.14 -4.08
N GLU A 28 12.43 10.96 -3.55
CA GLU A 28 12.18 11.02 -2.10
C GLU A 28 13.07 10.02 -1.36
N GLU A 29 13.06 8.77 -1.83
CA GLU A 29 13.88 7.70 -1.26
C GLU A 29 15.37 8.04 -1.28
N GLU A 30 15.89 8.55 -2.40
CA GLU A 30 17.29 8.97 -2.51
C GLU A 30 17.66 10.06 -1.49
N LYS A 31 16.75 11.03 -1.25
CA LYS A 31 17.04 12.19 -0.39
C LYS A 31 16.86 11.92 1.10
N ILE A 32 15.92 11.06 1.49
CA ILE A 32 15.58 10.87 2.91
C ILE A 32 15.57 9.38 3.34
N GLY A 33 16.00 8.47 2.48
CA GLY A 33 16.11 7.02 2.75
C GLY A 33 14.80 6.24 2.67
N LYS A 34 13.68 6.90 2.32
CA LYS A 34 12.34 6.31 2.13
C LYS A 34 11.44 7.24 1.34
N PHE A 35 10.33 6.72 0.85
CA PHE A 35 9.28 7.53 0.20
C PHE A 35 7.94 7.35 0.89
N PHE A 36 7.04 8.31 0.68
CA PHE A 36 5.68 8.27 1.20
C PHE A 36 4.68 8.06 0.06
N TRP A 37 3.92 6.96 0.11
CA TRP A 37 2.85 6.71 -0.87
C TRP A 37 1.49 6.98 -0.24
N GLY A 38 0.90 8.12 -0.62
CA GLY A 38 -0.38 8.59 -0.10
C GLY A 38 -1.57 7.85 -0.68
N TYR A 39 -2.58 7.61 0.15
CA TYR A 39 -3.88 7.09 -0.28
C TYR A 39 -4.98 7.49 0.70
N GLY A 40 -6.20 7.62 0.16
CA GLY A 40 -7.41 7.80 0.96
C GLY A 40 -8.22 6.51 1.08
N GLY A 41 -9.30 6.57 1.85
CA GLY A 41 -10.36 5.56 1.89
C GLY A 41 -10.46 4.79 3.20
N VAL A 42 -11.06 3.59 3.13
CA VAL A 42 -11.35 2.76 4.31
C VAL A 42 -10.47 1.52 4.41
N PHE A 43 -9.82 1.12 3.31
CA PHE A 43 -8.96 -0.06 3.24
C PHE A 43 -7.55 0.26 3.75
N CYS A 44 -6.92 -0.72 4.39
CA CYS A 44 -5.51 -0.65 4.80
C CYS A 44 -5.19 0.61 5.62
N ARG A 45 -6.05 0.98 6.58
CA ARG A 45 -5.76 2.05 7.54
C ARG A 45 -4.50 1.72 8.37
N PRO A 46 -3.81 2.72 8.95
CA PRO A 46 -2.57 2.50 9.70
C PRO A 46 -2.64 1.37 10.73
N ASP A 47 -3.73 1.26 11.50
CA ASP A 47 -3.90 0.19 12.50
C ASP A 47 -3.85 -1.23 11.91
N LEU A 48 -4.46 -1.42 10.73
CA LEU A 48 -4.46 -2.71 10.03
C LEU A 48 -3.07 -3.01 9.46
N ILE A 49 -2.42 -2.01 8.86
CA ILE A 49 -1.06 -2.17 8.33
C ILE A 49 -0.07 -2.49 9.46
N ASN A 50 -0.17 -1.81 10.59
CA ASN A 50 0.71 -2.04 11.74
C ASN A 50 0.50 -3.45 12.33
N ALA A 51 -0.74 -3.92 12.43
CA ALA A 51 -1.03 -5.31 12.80
C ALA A 51 -0.45 -6.31 11.80
N PHE A 52 -0.55 -6.02 10.50
CA PHE A 52 -0.02 -6.86 9.42
C PHE A 52 1.52 -6.91 9.40
N VAL A 53 2.18 -5.78 9.63
CA VAL A 53 3.64 -5.72 9.78
C VAL A 53 4.07 -6.49 11.02
N SER A 54 3.30 -6.40 12.11
CA SER A 54 3.60 -7.13 13.35
C SER A 54 3.52 -8.65 13.13
N SER A 55 2.52 -9.15 12.40
CA SER A 55 2.43 -10.58 12.07
C SER A 55 3.59 -11.05 11.18
N ALA A 56 4.04 -10.22 10.23
CA ALA A 56 5.23 -10.52 9.43
C ALA A 56 6.51 -10.59 10.29
N ARG A 57 6.67 -9.65 11.23
CA ARG A 57 7.84 -9.58 12.14
C ARG A 57 7.93 -10.77 13.08
N GLN A 58 6.80 -11.23 13.62
CA GLN A 58 6.76 -12.44 14.45
C GLN A 58 7.33 -13.66 13.71
N LYS A 59 7.17 -13.72 12.39
CA LYS A 59 7.72 -14.77 11.52
C LYS A 59 9.10 -14.44 10.93
N LYS A 60 9.75 -13.35 11.36
CA LYS A 60 11.00 -12.81 10.79
C LYS A 60 10.92 -12.57 9.27
N LYS A 61 9.75 -12.14 8.78
CA LYS A 61 9.48 -11.83 7.37
C LYS A 61 9.39 -10.33 7.12
N LYS A 62 9.65 -9.94 5.88
CA LYS A 62 9.41 -8.58 5.37
C LYS A 62 8.01 -8.48 4.78
N VAL A 63 7.47 -7.26 4.73
CA VAL A 63 6.26 -6.93 3.97
C VAL A 63 6.67 -6.25 2.66
N PHE A 64 6.21 -6.81 1.54
CA PHE A 64 6.38 -6.23 0.21
C PHE A 64 5.11 -5.51 -0.23
N VAL A 65 5.24 -4.34 -0.84
CA VAL A 65 4.12 -3.65 -1.48
C VAL A 65 4.18 -3.94 -2.97
N LEU A 66 3.08 -4.43 -3.53
CA LEU A 66 2.97 -4.84 -4.91
C LEU A 66 1.97 -3.93 -5.62
N PHE A 67 2.44 -3.21 -6.64
CA PHE A 67 1.63 -2.25 -7.37
C PHE A 67 1.10 -2.87 -8.67
N VAL A 68 -0.23 -2.97 -8.77
CA VAL A 68 -0.96 -3.36 -9.97
C VAL A 68 -1.37 -2.09 -10.70
N GLU A 69 -0.91 -1.90 -11.92
CA GLU A 69 -1.24 -0.70 -12.69
C GLU A 69 -2.73 -0.66 -13.06
N THR A 70 -3.35 0.51 -12.91
CA THR A 70 -4.73 0.77 -13.30
C THR A 70 -4.83 2.05 -14.10
N LYS A 71 -5.68 2.06 -15.13
CA LYS A 71 -5.96 3.23 -15.97
C LYS A 71 -6.93 4.22 -15.31
N SER A 72 -6.89 4.34 -13.98
CA SER A 72 -7.75 5.24 -13.22
C SER A 72 -7.74 6.64 -13.82
N SER A 73 -8.91 7.13 -14.23
CA SER A 73 -9.13 8.50 -14.71
C SER A 73 -9.55 9.43 -13.57
N TYR A 74 -9.14 9.16 -12.34
CA TYR A 74 -9.61 9.91 -11.17
C TYR A 74 -9.02 11.33 -11.17
N GLU A 75 -9.72 12.24 -11.82
CA GLU A 75 -9.52 13.68 -11.71
C GLU A 75 -10.04 14.14 -10.35
N THR A 76 -9.14 14.24 -9.37
CA THR A 76 -9.50 14.87 -8.11
C THR A 76 -9.55 16.38 -8.33
N THR A 77 -10.73 17.02 -8.26
CA THR A 77 -10.84 18.48 -8.37
C THR A 77 -10.35 19.21 -7.12
N GLU A 78 -10.36 18.54 -5.97
CA GLU A 78 -9.86 19.05 -4.70
C GLU A 78 -8.54 18.37 -4.33
N GLN A 79 -7.43 19.11 -4.48
CA GLN A 79 -6.08 18.62 -4.19
C GLN A 79 -5.34 19.60 -3.29
N GLY A 80 -4.60 19.07 -2.33
CA GLY A 80 -3.70 19.82 -1.48
C GLY A 80 -2.48 19.00 -1.11
N ARG A 81 -1.47 19.67 -0.55
CA ARG A 81 -0.26 19.03 -0.02
C ARG A 81 -0.45 18.72 1.46
N PHE A 82 -0.13 17.50 1.85
CA PHE A 82 0.02 17.13 3.25
C PHE A 82 1.38 17.59 3.75
N LEU A 83 1.43 18.19 4.93
CA LEU A 83 2.65 18.79 5.50
C LEU A 83 3.11 18.07 6.75
N ASN A 84 2.24 17.30 7.39
CA ASN A 84 2.56 16.57 8.60
C ASN A 84 2.15 15.11 8.52
N PHE A 85 2.85 14.26 9.26
CA PHE A 85 2.48 12.88 9.48
C PHE A 85 2.41 12.54 10.96
N SER A 86 1.67 11.48 11.31
CA SER A 86 1.56 10.98 12.67
C SER A 86 1.41 9.47 12.70
N LYS A 87 1.99 8.82 13.71
CA LYS A 87 1.82 7.38 13.96
C LYS A 87 0.57 7.06 14.78
N ASN A 88 0.08 8.03 15.57
CA ASN A 88 -0.97 7.84 16.58
C ASN A 88 -2.08 8.90 16.54
N LYS A 89 -2.04 9.84 15.58
CA LYS A 89 -2.91 11.03 15.46
C LYS A 89 -2.75 12.10 16.54
N ILE A 90 -1.91 11.87 17.53
CA ILE A 90 -1.66 12.79 18.65
C ILE A 90 -0.41 13.61 18.35
N ASP A 91 0.70 12.90 18.12
CA ASP A 91 2.00 13.51 17.85
C ASP A 91 2.18 13.70 16.35
N TRP A 92 2.30 14.96 15.92
CA TRP A 92 2.44 15.31 14.51
C TRP A 92 3.86 15.82 14.24
N GLU A 93 4.51 15.20 13.26
CA GLU A 93 5.83 15.55 12.78
C GLU A 93 5.72 16.20 11.41
N SER A 94 6.58 17.16 11.09
CA SER A 94 6.65 17.74 9.74
C SER A 94 7.23 16.74 8.75
N LEU A 95 6.59 16.63 7.58
CA LEU A 95 7.17 15.95 6.43
C LEU A 95 8.39 16.77 5.95
N SER A 96 9.43 16.07 5.52
CA SER A 96 10.57 16.72 4.87
C SER A 96 10.11 17.52 3.66
N GLU A 97 10.69 18.70 3.44
CA GLU A 97 10.42 19.51 2.25
C GLU A 97 10.68 18.78 0.93
N LYS A 98 11.52 17.73 0.97
CA LYS A 98 11.84 16.86 -0.17
C LYS A 98 10.72 15.86 -0.50
N VAL A 99 9.71 15.71 0.36
CA VAL A 99 8.56 14.82 0.16
C VAL A 99 7.42 15.56 -0.51
N LEU A 100 6.94 15.05 -1.64
CA LEU A 100 5.73 15.52 -2.29
C LEU A 100 4.59 14.53 -2.01
N LEU A 101 3.80 14.85 -0.99
CA LEU A 101 2.61 14.08 -0.64
C LEU A 101 1.36 14.92 -0.88
N VAL A 102 0.56 14.50 -1.85
CA VAL A 102 -0.64 15.22 -2.29
C VAL A 102 -1.87 14.31 -2.26
N GLY A 103 -3.05 14.91 -2.14
CA GLY A 103 -4.34 14.21 -2.17
C GLY A 103 -5.48 15.15 -1.78
N ASN A 104 -6.67 14.60 -1.50
CA ASN A 104 -7.78 15.41 -1.02
C ASN A 104 -7.63 15.64 0.50
N THR A 105 -7.08 16.80 0.88
CA THR A 105 -6.80 17.17 2.28
C THR A 105 -8.06 17.33 3.15
N LYS A 106 -9.26 17.40 2.55
CA LYS A 106 -10.54 17.44 3.28
C LYS A 106 -11.04 16.04 3.68
N LYS A 107 -10.39 14.97 3.22
CA LYS A 107 -10.77 13.59 3.51
C LYS A 107 -9.66 12.87 4.28
N PRO A 108 -10.00 11.84 5.09
CA PRO A 108 -8.99 11.01 5.73
C PRO A 108 -8.02 10.40 4.73
N HIS A 109 -6.73 10.71 4.90
CA HIS A 109 -5.63 10.16 4.14
C HIS A 109 -4.57 9.54 5.06
N PHE A 110 -3.85 8.60 4.48
CA PHE A 110 -2.76 7.88 5.11
C PHE A 110 -1.63 7.76 4.09
N ALA A 111 -0.45 7.41 4.56
CA ALA A 111 0.65 7.06 3.68
C ALA A 111 1.37 5.83 4.21
N ILE A 112 1.71 4.90 3.32
CA ILE A 112 2.75 3.91 3.64
C ILE A 112 4.13 4.56 3.48
N CYS A 113 5.11 4.10 4.26
CA CYS A 113 6.51 4.40 3.99
C CYS A 113 7.18 3.18 3.36
N GLY A 114 7.81 3.40 2.20
CA GLY A 114 8.48 2.35 1.46
C GLY A 114 9.94 2.67 1.18
N LYS A 115 10.69 1.63 0.82
CA LYS A 115 12.03 1.72 0.24
C LYS A 115 12.23 0.64 -0.83
N ASN A 116 13.30 0.74 -1.60
CA ASN A 116 13.66 -0.08 -2.73
C ASN A 116 12.55 -0.10 -3.80
N LEU A 117 11.97 1.06 -4.13
CA LEU A 117 10.94 1.16 -5.17
C LEU A 117 11.54 0.89 -6.55
N LYS A 118 11.08 -0.19 -7.20
CA LYS A 118 11.59 -0.59 -8.51
C LYS A 118 10.50 -1.15 -9.41
N LYS A 119 10.72 -0.97 -10.73
CA LYS A 119 9.92 -1.59 -11.77
C LYS A 119 10.14 -3.10 -11.77
N THR A 120 9.10 -3.87 -12.04
CA THR A 120 9.18 -5.33 -12.17
C THR A 120 8.26 -5.83 -13.28
N LYS A 121 8.48 -7.08 -13.71
CA LYS A 121 7.60 -7.84 -14.60
C LYS A 121 7.08 -9.11 -13.90
N THR A 122 7.10 -9.12 -12.57
CA THR A 122 6.64 -10.26 -11.77
C THR A 122 5.15 -10.46 -11.95
N GLU A 123 4.74 -11.71 -12.06
CA GLU A 123 3.36 -12.14 -11.94
C GLU A 123 3.17 -12.86 -10.61
N ILE A 124 2.02 -12.65 -9.98
CA ILE A 124 1.64 -13.35 -8.75
C ILE A 124 0.27 -14.00 -8.95
N ASP A 125 0.10 -15.19 -8.40
CA ASP A 125 -1.21 -15.82 -8.31
C ASP A 125 -1.90 -15.41 -7.01
N LEU A 126 -2.95 -14.58 -7.11
CA LEU A 126 -3.70 -14.14 -5.94
C LEU A 126 -4.47 -15.29 -5.27
N SER A 127 -4.70 -16.42 -5.95
CA SER A 127 -5.34 -17.60 -5.36
C SER A 127 -4.49 -18.22 -4.26
N GLN A 128 -3.17 -18.00 -4.29
CA GLN A 128 -2.22 -18.54 -3.32
C GLN A 128 -2.08 -17.69 -2.05
N TYR A 129 -2.91 -16.66 -1.91
CA TYR A 129 -2.89 -15.74 -0.79
C TYR A 129 -4.26 -15.67 -0.12
N GLN A 130 -4.26 -15.60 1.20
CA GLN A 130 -5.43 -15.29 2.01
C GLN A 130 -5.37 -13.84 2.48
N VAL A 131 -6.52 -13.20 2.60
CA VAL A 131 -6.61 -11.83 3.12
C VAL A 131 -6.23 -11.81 4.59
N PHE A 132 -5.34 -10.90 4.96
CA PHE A 132 -5.10 -10.61 6.37
C PHE A 132 -6.21 -9.71 6.91
N LEU A 133 -6.95 -10.24 7.88
CA LEU A 133 -7.96 -9.51 8.65
C LEU A 133 -7.48 -9.38 10.10
N LYS A 134 -7.83 -8.26 10.75
CA LYS A 134 -7.58 -8.10 12.19
C LYS A 134 -8.54 -9.06 12.93
N SER A 135 -7.99 -9.88 13.83
CA SER A 135 -8.77 -10.81 14.66
C SER A 135 -9.93 -10.07 15.35
N GLY A 136 -11.13 -10.64 15.30
CA GLY A 136 -12.34 -10.11 15.95
C GLY A 136 -13.29 -9.27 15.09
N MET A 137 -12.97 -9.01 13.81
CA MET A 137 -13.84 -8.19 12.94
C MET A 137 -14.68 -8.98 11.94
N PHE A 138 -14.33 -10.23 11.61
CA PHE A 138 -15.11 -11.14 10.76
C PHE A 138 -14.79 -12.58 11.15
N SER A 139 -15.83 -13.44 11.21
CA SER A 139 -15.74 -14.89 11.44
C SER A 139 -15.17 -15.67 10.25
N GLU A 140 -14.95 -15.01 9.11
CA GLU A 140 -14.43 -15.61 7.88
C GLU A 140 -12.89 -15.69 7.90
N LEU A 141 -12.37 -16.57 8.76
CA LEU A 141 -11.08 -17.19 8.53
C LEU A 141 -11.13 -17.82 7.13
N ASN A 142 -10.17 -17.50 6.25
CA ASN A 142 -9.95 -18.09 4.91
C ASN A 142 -10.51 -17.38 3.67
N LYS A 143 -10.81 -16.07 3.70
CA LYS A 143 -11.14 -15.38 2.44
C LYS A 143 -9.91 -15.28 1.52
N SER A 144 -10.01 -15.85 0.31
CA SER A 144 -8.96 -15.74 -0.73
C SER A 144 -8.74 -14.28 -1.13
N LEU A 145 -7.47 -13.89 -1.31
CA LEU A 145 -7.09 -12.57 -1.80
C LEU A 145 -7.61 -12.34 -3.22
N ALA A 146 -7.63 -13.38 -4.06
CA ALA A 146 -8.20 -13.34 -5.40
C ALA A 146 -9.65 -12.88 -5.41
N ASP A 147 -10.45 -13.35 -4.45
CA ASP A 147 -11.88 -13.02 -4.34
C ASP A 147 -12.13 -11.66 -3.70
N TYR A 148 -11.29 -11.28 -2.74
CA TYR A 148 -11.39 -10.01 -2.06
C TYR A 148 -10.94 -8.83 -2.93
N PHE A 149 -9.83 -8.97 -3.67
CA PHE A 149 -9.21 -7.89 -4.45
C PHE A 149 -9.88 -7.71 -5.82
N LYS A 150 -11.18 -7.45 -5.81
CA LYS A 150 -12.01 -7.22 -7.00
C LYS A 150 -12.68 -5.85 -6.95
N TYR A 151 -13.16 -5.38 -8.10
CA TYR A 151 -13.97 -4.15 -8.23
C TYR A 151 -13.30 -2.92 -7.58
N ARG A 152 -13.98 -2.30 -6.60
CA ARG A 152 -13.57 -1.07 -5.91
C ARG A 152 -12.50 -1.28 -4.84
N VAL A 153 -12.19 -2.53 -4.47
CA VAL A 153 -11.09 -2.81 -3.54
C VAL A 153 -9.80 -2.52 -4.27
N ASP A 154 -9.07 -1.52 -3.79
CA ASP A 154 -7.84 -1.02 -4.40
C ASP A 154 -6.60 -1.25 -3.53
N LYS A 155 -6.78 -1.74 -2.30
CA LYS A 155 -5.70 -2.11 -1.38
C LYS A 155 -6.10 -3.31 -0.52
N ALA A 156 -5.20 -4.26 -0.33
CA ALA A 156 -5.42 -5.42 0.52
C ALA A 156 -4.12 -6.01 1.05
N CYS A 157 -4.13 -6.46 2.31
CA CYS A 157 -3.03 -7.22 2.89
C CYS A 157 -3.27 -8.71 2.63
N GLY A 158 -2.26 -9.42 2.13
CA GLY A 158 -2.30 -10.84 1.81
C GLY A 158 -1.18 -11.61 2.50
N ILE A 159 -1.50 -12.79 3.01
CA ILE A 159 -0.53 -13.77 3.51
C ILE A 159 -0.53 -14.96 2.57
N TYR A 160 0.65 -15.36 2.11
CA TYR A 160 0.84 -16.55 1.30
C TYR A 160 0.36 -17.78 2.09
N SER A 161 -0.66 -18.43 1.55
CA SER A 161 -1.34 -19.58 2.12
C SER A 161 -1.92 -20.38 0.94
N PRO A 162 -1.09 -21.17 0.25
CA PRO A 162 -1.46 -21.76 -1.03
C PRO A 162 -2.53 -22.83 -0.85
N GLU A 163 -3.64 -22.67 -1.56
CA GLU A 163 -4.75 -23.64 -1.59
C GLU A 163 -4.88 -24.24 -2.99
N LYS A 164 -4.71 -25.56 -3.11
CA LYS A 164 -4.57 -26.24 -4.41
C LYS A 164 -5.87 -26.33 -5.23
N THR A 165 -7.01 -26.09 -4.59
CA THR A 165 -8.35 -26.26 -5.17
C THR A 165 -8.89 -24.99 -5.81
N LEU A 166 -8.27 -23.83 -5.55
CA LEU A 166 -8.73 -22.55 -6.07
C LEU A 166 -8.27 -22.34 -7.52
N LYS A 167 -9.16 -21.75 -8.32
CA LYS A 167 -8.83 -21.34 -9.69
C LYS A 167 -7.78 -20.23 -9.65
N ASN A 168 -6.70 -20.41 -10.41
CA ASN A 168 -5.63 -19.42 -10.52
C ASN A 168 -6.16 -18.04 -10.93
N LYS A 169 -5.65 -17.01 -10.26
CA LYS A 169 -5.92 -15.61 -10.55
C LYS A 169 -4.59 -14.84 -10.62
N ILE A 170 -3.95 -14.97 -11.79
CA ILE A 170 -2.70 -14.28 -12.08
C ILE A 170 -2.93 -12.78 -12.26
N VAL A 171 -2.10 -11.97 -11.62
CA VAL A 171 -2.02 -10.52 -11.84
C VAL A 171 -0.58 -10.10 -12.10
N ARG A 172 -0.40 -9.13 -13.01
CA ARG A 172 0.89 -8.54 -13.31
C ARG A 172 1.22 -7.41 -12.35
N ILE A 173 2.39 -7.48 -11.73
CA ILE A 173 2.93 -6.46 -10.85
C ILE A 173 3.86 -5.56 -11.67
N SER A 174 3.61 -4.26 -11.61
CA SER A 174 4.38 -3.26 -12.37
C SER A 174 5.51 -2.65 -11.55
N TYR A 175 5.26 -2.46 -10.25
CA TYR A 175 6.26 -1.94 -9.31
C TYR A 175 6.21 -2.72 -7.99
N VAL A 176 7.34 -2.76 -7.30
CA VAL A 176 7.48 -3.38 -5.97
C VAL A 176 8.35 -2.52 -5.07
N CYS A 177 8.03 -2.48 -3.78
CA CYS A 177 8.90 -1.93 -2.74
C CYS A 177 8.81 -2.76 -1.44
N GLU A 178 9.66 -2.45 -0.46
CA GLU A 178 9.59 -2.99 0.91
C GLU A 178 9.02 -1.92 1.85
N LEU A 179 8.10 -2.29 2.76
CA LEU A 179 7.70 -1.37 3.82
C LEU A 179 8.85 -1.09 4.79
N THR A 180 8.94 0.14 5.27
CA THR A 180 9.97 0.58 6.21
C THR A 180 9.41 1.51 7.28
N GLU A 181 10.10 1.65 8.42
CA GLU A 181 9.58 2.41 9.57
C GLU A 181 9.57 3.93 9.32
N PRO A 182 8.47 4.64 9.68
CA PRO A 182 7.19 4.12 10.13
C PRO A 182 6.38 3.48 8.99
N CYS A 183 5.90 2.25 9.15
CA CYS A 183 5.35 1.48 8.04
C CYS A 183 4.10 2.11 7.39
N CYS A 184 3.21 2.69 8.20
CA CYS A 184 2.05 3.43 7.73
C CYS A 184 1.70 4.54 8.74
N VAL A 185 1.34 5.71 8.22
CA VAL A 185 1.10 6.93 9.01
C VAL A 185 -0.19 7.62 8.60
N TYR A 186 -0.79 8.36 9.52
CA TYR A 186 -1.80 9.37 9.22
C TYR A 186 -1.13 10.61 8.65
N VAL A 187 -1.79 11.32 7.74
CA VAL A 187 -1.25 12.55 7.14
C VAL A 187 -2.28 13.66 7.16
N LYS A 188 -1.82 14.90 7.33
CA LYS A 188 -2.63 16.11 7.30
C LYS A 188 -1.86 17.27 6.68
#